data_AF-A0A7J9KTK8-F1
#
_entry.id   AF-A0A7J9KTK8-F1
#
_cell.length_a   1.000
_cell.length_b   1.000
_cell.length_c   1.000
_cell.angle_alpha   90.00
_cell.angle_beta   90.00
_cell.angle_gamma   90.00
#
_symmetry.space_group_name_H-M   'P 1'
#
loop_
_entity.id
_entity.type
_entity.pdbx_description
1 polymer ?
#
loop_
_entity_poly.entity_id
_entity_poly.type
_entity_poly.pdbx_seq_one_letter_code
_entity_poly.pdbx_strand_id
1 'polypeptide(L)'
;VDPKSILCEFYKAGQCVKGFKCKFSHDLNVQRKGEKIDIYSDKRDQETMEDWDQATLEKVVESKGKEYQQNKPTDIRAKLKTSTPMTPELFMEWKKKKIAERDEGLAAQSAERAKNDRMSGRELFMSDASLFVDDAEAYEKYQREEESDAPENK
;
A
#
# COMPACT_ATOMS: atom_id res chain seq x y z
N VAL A 1 1.59 -12.58 -23.86
CA VAL A 1 0.43 -13.02 -23.05
C VAL A 1 0.09 -14.43 -23.49
N ASP A 2 0.38 -15.42 -22.65
CA ASP A 2 0.14 -16.82 -23.01
C ASP A 2 -1.36 -17.13 -23.01
N PRO A 3 -1.92 -17.65 -24.11
CA PRO A 3 -3.37 -17.81 -24.21
C PRO A 3 -3.94 -18.83 -23.21
N LYS A 4 -3.08 -19.72 -22.70
CA LYS A 4 -3.39 -20.71 -21.66
C LYS A 4 -3.41 -20.16 -20.24
N SER A 5 -3.05 -18.89 -20.02
CA SER A 5 -3.20 -18.21 -18.72
C SER A 5 -4.51 -17.42 -18.61
N ILE A 6 -5.36 -17.47 -19.64
CA ILE A 6 -6.68 -16.84 -19.67
C ILE A 6 -7.72 -17.95 -19.67
N LEU A 7 -8.74 -17.83 -18.80
CA LEU A 7 -9.80 -18.82 -18.70
C LEU A 7 -10.67 -18.85 -19.96
N CYS A 8 -11.01 -20.05 -20.45
CA CYS A 8 -11.93 -20.25 -21.57
C CYS A 8 -13.37 -19.93 -21.15
N GLU A 9 -13.96 -18.89 -21.75
CA GLU A 9 -15.36 -18.49 -21.50
C GLU A 9 -16.36 -19.59 -21.84
N PHE A 10 -16.13 -20.33 -22.93
CA PHE A 10 -16.97 -21.48 -23.31
C PHE A 10 -16.84 -22.64 -22.32
N TYR A 11 -15.68 -22.80 -21.67
CA TYR A 11 -15.52 -23.81 -20.62
C TYR A 11 -16.23 -23.39 -19.34
N LYS A 12 -16.17 -22.09 -18.99
CA LYS A 12 -16.97 -21.52 -17.90
C LYS A 12 -18.47 -21.74 -18.10
N ALA A 13 -18.94 -21.61 -19.34
CA ALA A 13 -20.34 -21.83 -19.72
C ALA A 13 -20.69 -23.31 -19.96
N GLY A 14 -19.74 -24.25 -19.82
CA GLY A 14 -19.96 -25.69 -20.04
C GLY A 14 -20.15 -26.10 -21.51
N GLN A 15 -19.87 -25.21 -22.47
CA GLN A 15 -20.09 -25.41 -23.91
C GLN A 15 -18.79 -25.64 -24.71
N CYS A 16 -17.65 -25.79 -24.04
CA CYS A 16 -16.37 -25.96 -24.73
C CYS A 16 -16.18 -27.37 -25.32
N VAL A 17 -16.29 -27.48 -26.64
CA VAL A 17 -16.04 -28.72 -27.40
C VAL A 17 -14.55 -29.01 -27.68
N LYS A 18 -13.66 -28.07 -27.37
CA LYS A 18 -12.23 -28.13 -27.74
C LYS A 18 -11.38 -28.94 -26.73
N GLY A 19 -11.93 -29.26 -25.56
CA GLY A 19 -11.26 -30.06 -24.53
C GLY A 19 -9.81 -29.61 -24.28
N PHE A 20 -8.89 -30.57 -24.24
CA PHE A 20 -7.45 -30.33 -24.00
C PHE A 20 -6.72 -29.58 -25.12
N LYS A 21 -7.32 -29.45 -26.31
CA LYS A 21 -6.77 -28.66 -27.43
C LYS A 21 -7.25 -27.21 -27.41
N CYS A 22 -8.01 -26.80 -26.40
CA CYS A 22 -8.46 -25.43 -26.28
C CYS A 22 -7.26 -24.47 -26.13
N LYS A 23 -7.33 -23.35 -26.85
CA LYS A 23 -6.33 -22.26 -26.79
C LYS A 23 -6.30 -21.59 -25.40
N PHE A 24 -7.41 -21.66 -24.67
CA PHE A 24 -7.65 -21.01 -23.38
C PHE A 24 -7.66 -22.04 -22.24
N SER A 25 -7.35 -21.61 -21.02
CA SER A 25 -7.31 -22.48 -19.84
C SER A 25 -8.68 -23.05 -19.49
N HIS A 26 -8.72 -24.34 -19.16
CA HIS A 26 -9.87 -25.01 -18.56
C HIS A 26 -9.73 -25.14 -17.03
N ASP A 27 -8.83 -24.37 -16.41
CA ASP A 27 -8.70 -24.34 -14.96
C ASP A 27 -9.48 -23.15 -14.39
N LEU A 28 -10.60 -23.46 -13.71
CA LEU A 28 -11.47 -22.49 -13.03
C LEU A 28 -10.73 -21.64 -11.99
N ASN A 29 -9.59 -22.13 -11.50
CA ASN A 29 -8.78 -21.42 -10.53
C ASN A 29 -8.02 -20.23 -11.15
N VAL A 30 -7.81 -20.22 -12.47
CA VAL A 30 -7.14 -19.12 -13.19
C VAL A 30 -7.96 -17.82 -13.17
N GLN A 31 -9.27 -17.93 -12.97
CA GLN A 31 -10.18 -16.78 -12.84
C GLN A 31 -10.39 -16.32 -11.40
N ARG A 32 -9.86 -17.05 -10.40
CA ARG A 32 -9.79 -16.55 -9.02
C ARG A 32 -8.70 -15.49 -8.96
N LYS A 33 -9.02 -14.29 -9.47
CA LYS A 33 -8.47 -13.08 -8.88
C LYS A 33 -8.93 -13.14 -7.44
N GLY A 34 -8.03 -13.49 -6.52
CA GLY A 34 -8.35 -13.44 -5.09
C GLY A 34 -9.02 -12.11 -4.78
N GLU A 35 -9.95 -12.11 -3.82
CA GLU A 35 -10.53 -10.85 -3.34
C GLU A 35 -9.41 -9.84 -3.17
N LYS A 36 -9.58 -8.66 -3.78
CA LYS A 36 -8.66 -7.56 -3.53
C LYS A 36 -8.82 -7.27 -2.05
N ILE A 37 -7.79 -7.62 -1.28
CA ILE A 37 -7.70 -7.27 0.14
C ILE A 37 -7.86 -5.76 0.18
N ASP A 38 -8.96 -5.31 0.77
CA ASP A 38 -9.27 -3.90 0.90
C ASP A 38 -8.27 -3.29 1.90
N ILE A 39 -7.80 -2.09 1.60
CA ILE A 39 -6.77 -1.37 2.38
C ILE A 39 -7.17 -1.23 3.85
N TYR A 40 -8.47 -1.18 4.15
CA TYR A 40 -9.01 -1.07 5.52
C TYR A 40 -9.21 -2.42 6.23
N SER A 41 -9.15 -3.52 5.49
CA SER A 41 -9.26 -4.90 6.00
C SER A 41 -7.91 -5.64 6.05
N ASP A 42 -6.87 -5.00 5.54
CA ASP A 42 -5.53 -5.56 5.45
C ASP A 42 -4.86 -5.59 6.83
N LYS A 43 -4.90 -6.76 7.48
CA LYS A 43 -4.28 -6.97 8.80
C LYS A 43 -2.76 -7.09 8.75
N ARG A 44 -2.13 -7.01 7.57
CA ARG A 44 -0.68 -7.14 7.44
C ARG A 44 0.09 -5.98 8.10
N ASP A 45 -0.56 -4.83 8.28
CA ASP A 45 0.03 -3.66 8.95
C ASP A 45 -0.02 -3.75 10.49
N GLN A 46 -0.60 -4.79 11.08
CA GLN A 46 -0.68 -4.96 12.54
C GLN A 46 0.54 -5.64 13.17
N GLU A 47 1.40 -6.31 12.40
CA GLU A 47 2.65 -6.88 12.94
C GLU A 47 3.78 -5.86 12.78
N THR A 48 3.99 -5.05 13.82
CA THR A 48 5.18 -4.20 13.88
C THR A 48 6.41 -5.06 14.16
N MET A 49 7.58 -4.63 13.67
CA MET A 49 8.86 -5.33 13.86
C MET A 49 9.25 -5.54 15.33
N GLU A 50 8.54 -4.92 16.27
CA GLU A 50 8.71 -5.10 17.71
C GLU A 50 8.14 -6.43 18.24
N ASP A 51 7.15 -7.03 17.57
CA ASP A 51 6.49 -8.27 18.01
C ASP A 51 7.13 -9.55 17.43
N TRP A 52 8.31 -9.44 16.84
CA TRP A 52 8.99 -10.57 16.22
C TRP A 52 9.75 -11.41 17.26
N ASP A 53 9.25 -12.62 17.51
CA ASP A 53 9.92 -13.61 18.35
C ASP A 53 11.29 -14.07 17.80
N GLN A 54 12.18 -14.53 18.69
CA GLN A 54 13.51 -15.05 18.33
C GLN A 54 13.49 -16.12 17.21
N ALA A 55 12.45 -16.97 17.19
CA ALA A 55 12.31 -18.03 16.19
C ALA A 55 11.93 -17.50 14.78
N THR A 56 11.18 -16.39 14.68
CA THR A 56 10.87 -15.77 13.38
C THR A 56 12.09 -15.00 12.87
N LEU A 57 12.82 -14.34 13.77
CA LEU A 57 14.09 -13.68 13.47
C LEU A 57 15.11 -14.66 12.87
N GLU A 58 15.30 -15.83 13.50
CA GLU A 58 16.24 -16.85 13.00
C GLU A 58 15.85 -17.37 11.61
N LYS A 59 14.55 -17.61 11.35
CA LYS A 59 14.05 -18.00 10.02
C LYS A 59 14.30 -16.92 8.96
N VAL A 60 14.13 -15.65 9.32
CA VAL A 60 14.40 -14.54 8.40
C VAL A 60 15.90 -14.38 8.14
N VAL A 61 16.74 -14.52 9.17
CA VAL A 61 18.21 -14.52 9.01
C VAL A 61 18.67 -15.67 8.12
N GLU A 62 18.14 -16.88 8.30
CA GLU A 62 18.55 -18.03 7.49
C GLU A 62 18.10 -17.89 6.03
N SER A 63 16.87 -17.42 5.80
CA SER A 63 16.36 -17.17 4.45
C SER A 63 17.12 -16.03 3.74
N LYS A 64 17.39 -14.92 4.43
CA LYS A 64 18.17 -13.79 3.90
C LYS A 64 19.64 -14.13 3.72
N GLY A 65 20.22 -14.96 4.59
CA GLY A 65 21.60 -15.44 4.48
C GLY A 65 21.82 -16.24 3.19
N LYS A 66 20.89 -17.12 2.83
CA LYS A 66 20.92 -17.89 1.57
C LYS A 66 20.77 -16.96 0.35
N GLU A 67 19.86 -15.99 0.41
CA GLU A 67 19.64 -15.02 -0.67
C GLU A 67 20.89 -14.13 -0.91
N TYR A 68 21.57 -13.72 0.15
CA TYR A 68 22.79 -12.93 0.06
C TYR A 68 23.98 -13.72 -0.49
N GLN A 69 24.12 -14.99 -0.13
CA GLN A 69 25.19 -15.87 -0.65
C GLN A 69 25.04 -16.17 -2.15
N GLN A 70 23.82 -16.18 -2.68
CA GLN A 70 23.57 -16.31 -4.12
C GLN A 70 23.94 -15.05 -4.90
N ASN A 71 23.86 -13.88 -4.27
CA ASN A 71 24.35 -12.63 -4.81
C ASN A 71 25.86 -12.52 -4.57
N LYS A 72 26.65 -13.19 -5.42
CA LYS A 72 28.11 -13.00 -5.44
C LYS A 72 28.41 -11.49 -5.46
N PRO A 73 29.38 -11.01 -4.67
CA PRO A 73 29.69 -9.59 -4.60
C PRO A 73 29.92 -9.09 -6.02
N THR A 74 29.09 -8.14 -6.43
CA THR A 74 29.22 -7.50 -7.74
C THR A 74 30.61 -6.87 -7.84
N ASP A 75 31.13 -6.73 -9.06
CA ASP A 75 32.45 -6.15 -9.33
C ASP A 75 32.64 -4.75 -8.71
N ILE A 76 31.54 -4.06 -8.42
CA ILE A 76 31.47 -2.78 -7.69
C ILE A 76 31.88 -2.95 -6.22
N ARG A 77 31.42 -4.02 -5.56
CA ARG A 77 31.71 -4.32 -4.15
C ARG A 77 33.17 -4.72 -3.94
N ALA A 78 33.76 -5.45 -4.90
CA ALA A 78 35.17 -5.81 -4.88
C ALA A 78 36.12 -4.60 -5.01
N LYS A 79 35.64 -3.47 -5.54
CA LYS A 79 36.40 -2.21 -5.66
C LYS A 79 36.48 -1.42 -4.35
N LEU A 80 35.64 -1.75 -3.36
CA LEU A 80 35.67 -1.11 -2.05
C LEU A 80 36.84 -1.67 -1.22
N LYS A 81 37.86 -0.83 -0.97
CA LYS A 81 39.12 -1.23 -0.32
C LYS A 81 39.02 -1.33 1.21
N THR A 82 38.07 -0.63 1.81
CA THR A 82 37.86 -0.60 3.25
C THR A 82 36.38 -0.84 3.54
N SER A 83 36.10 -1.78 4.43
CA SER A 83 34.76 -2.08 4.91
C SER A 83 34.76 -1.95 6.42
N THR A 84 33.92 -1.06 6.95
CA THR A 84 33.69 -0.97 8.39
C THR A 84 32.93 -2.24 8.81
N PRO A 85 33.47 -3.05 9.75
CA PRO A 85 32.74 -4.20 10.25
C PRO A 85 31.47 -3.71 10.92
N MET A 86 30.32 -4.19 10.45
CA MET A 86 29.02 -3.86 11.01
C MET A 86 28.91 -4.52 12.39
N THR A 87 29.32 -3.82 13.45
CA THR A 87 29.05 -4.23 14.83
C THR A 87 27.64 -3.77 15.23
N PRO A 88 26.95 -4.48 16.15
CA PRO A 88 25.59 -4.13 16.56
C PRO A 88 25.48 -2.71 17.16
N GLU A 89 26.49 -2.26 17.91
CA GLU A 89 26.56 -0.90 18.45
C GLU A 89 26.59 0.16 17.35
N LEU A 90 27.48 0.01 16.36
CA LEU A 90 27.60 0.94 15.22
C LEU A 90 26.33 0.95 14.37
N PHE A 91 25.67 -0.20 14.22
CA PHE A 91 24.39 -0.29 13.50
C PHE A 91 23.27 0.46 14.24
N MET A 92 23.22 0.38 15.57
CA MET A 92 22.22 1.08 16.37
C MET A 92 22.44 2.60 16.34
N GLU A 93 23.70 3.06 16.40
CA GLU A 93 24.05 4.47 16.20
C GLU A 93 23.68 4.96 14.79
N TRP A 94 23.98 4.17 13.76
CA TRP A 94 23.57 4.47 12.38
C TRP A 94 22.04 4.50 12.23
N LYS A 95 21.33 3.56 12.85
CA LYS A 95 19.86 3.49 12.83
C LYS A 95 19.26 4.72 13.49
N LYS A 96 19.74 5.09 14.69
CA LYS A 96 19.34 6.33 15.37
C LYS A 96 19.59 7.55 14.49
N LYS A 97 20.77 7.64 13.87
CA LYS A 97 21.12 8.73 12.95
C LYS A 97 20.18 8.78 11.74
N LYS A 98 19.85 7.64 11.13
CA LYS A 98 18.95 7.58 9.97
C LYS A 98 17.49 7.88 10.31
N ILE A 99 17.04 7.47 11.49
CA ILE A 99 15.70 7.82 11.99
C ILE A 99 15.62 9.32 12.25
N ALA A 100 16.61 9.91 12.92
CA ALA A 100 16.66 11.35 13.15
C ALA A 100 16.67 12.14 11.83
N GLU A 101 17.49 11.75 10.85
CA GLU A 101 17.53 12.39 9.52
C GLU A 101 16.17 12.32 8.80
N ARG A 102 15.47 11.17 8.90
CA ARG A 102 14.11 11.02 8.35
C ARG A 102 13.10 11.90 9.08
N ASP A 103 13.13 11.91 10.41
CA ASP A 103 12.18 12.64 11.25
C ASP A 103 12.38 14.15 11.10
N GLU A 104 13.62 14.62 11.00
CA GLU A 104 13.96 16.01 10.65
C GLU A 104 13.47 16.36 9.24
N GLY A 105 13.61 15.44 8.27
CA GLY A 105 13.09 15.63 6.91
C GLY A 105 11.55 15.73 6.86
N LEU A 106 10.85 14.87 7.60
CA LEU A 106 9.39 14.92 7.73
C LEU A 106 8.93 16.15 8.50
N ALA A 107 9.62 16.52 9.59
CA ALA A 107 9.35 17.72 10.36
C ALA A 107 9.54 18.98 9.51
N ALA A 108 10.62 19.05 8.72
CA ALA A 108 10.85 20.15 7.77
C ALA A 108 9.77 20.21 6.70
N GLN A 109 9.36 19.07 6.12
CA GLN A 109 8.28 19.02 5.15
C GLN A 109 6.94 19.46 5.76
N SER A 110 6.62 19.03 6.98
CA SER A 110 5.43 19.46 7.71
C SER A 110 5.47 20.95 8.08
N ALA A 111 6.64 21.48 8.44
CA ALA A 111 6.82 22.88 8.78
C ALA A 111 6.69 23.79 7.55
N GLU A 112 7.24 23.39 6.41
CA GLU A 112 7.04 24.10 5.14
C GLU A 112 5.58 24.06 4.69
N ARG A 113 4.88 22.94 4.89
CA ARG A 113 3.46 22.82 4.56
C ARG A 113 2.57 23.66 5.47
N ALA A 114 2.92 23.74 6.76
CA ALA A 114 2.25 24.60 7.73
C ALA A 114 2.44 26.09 7.40
N LYS A 115 3.63 26.50 6.93
CA LYS A 115 3.87 27.89 6.48
C LYS A 115 3.08 28.27 5.22
N ASN A 116 2.71 27.30 4.40
CA ASN A 116 1.99 27.51 3.14
C ASN A 116 0.47 27.37 3.29
N ASP A 117 -0.05 27.27 4.53
CA ASP A 117 -1.48 27.22 4.87
C ASP A 117 -2.29 26.16 4.12
N ARG A 118 -1.61 25.11 3.61
CA ARG A 118 -2.21 24.03 2.81
C ARG A 118 -2.09 22.69 3.50
N MET A 119 -2.56 22.67 4.74
CA MET A 119 -2.83 21.43 5.47
C MET A 119 -3.93 20.65 4.73
N SER A 120 -3.73 19.35 4.52
CA SER A 120 -4.79 18.49 3.97
C SER A 120 -5.97 18.45 4.93
N GLY A 121 -7.21 18.28 4.45
CA GLY A 121 -8.39 18.14 5.32
C GLY A 121 -8.23 17.07 6.39
N ARG A 122 -7.51 15.97 6.08
CA ARG A 122 -7.14 14.95 7.07
C ARG A 122 -6.17 15.46 8.12
N GLU A 123 -5.19 16.28 7.74
CA GLU A 123 -4.21 16.85 8.68
C GLU A 123 -4.88 17.87 9.61
N LEU A 124 -5.79 18.69 9.08
CA LEU A 124 -6.61 19.61 9.87
C LEU A 124 -7.50 18.85 10.87
N PHE A 125 -8.15 17.76 10.41
CA PHE A 125 -8.99 16.92 11.27
C PHE A 125 -8.18 16.22 12.37
N MET A 126 -6.96 15.79 12.07
CA MET A 126 -6.07 15.17 13.08
C MET A 126 -5.49 16.18 14.06
N SER A 127 -5.31 17.46 13.68
CA SER A 127 -4.86 18.51 14.59
C SER A 127 -5.94 18.98 15.54
N ASP A 128 -7.16 19.19 15.03
CA ASP A 128 -8.31 19.58 15.84
C ASP A 128 -9.61 19.16 15.15
N ALA A 129 -10.10 17.98 15.54
CA ALA A 129 -11.34 17.43 15.02
C ALA A 129 -12.57 18.28 15.39
N SER A 130 -12.48 19.15 16.41
CA SER A 130 -13.60 20.01 16.84
C SER A 130 -13.85 21.19 15.89
N LEU A 131 -12.91 21.48 14.99
CA LEU A 131 -13.10 22.46 13.91
C LEU A 131 -13.98 21.93 12.78
N PHE A 132 -14.29 20.63 12.75
CA PHE A 132 -15.11 19.95 11.74
C PHE A 132 -16.48 19.55 12.32
N VAL A 133 -17.21 20.53 12.84
CA VAL A 133 -18.61 20.35 13.24
C VAL A 133 -19.49 20.82 12.08
N ASP A 134 -20.31 19.93 11.55
CA ASP A 134 -21.35 20.29 10.58
C ASP A 134 -22.30 21.28 11.25
N ASP A 135 -22.40 22.49 10.71
CA ASP A 135 -23.38 23.48 11.12
C ASP A 135 -24.77 22.96 10.75
N ALA A 136 -25.53 22.52 11.76
CA ALA A 136 -26.85 21.91 11.58
C ALA A 136 -27.86 22.80 10.80
N GLU A 137 -27.58 24.10 10.67
CA GLU A 137 -28.36 25.09 9.91
C GLU A 137 -28.01 25.16 8.41
N ALA A 138 -26.90 24.58 7.94
CA ALA A 138 -26.51 24.63 6.52
C ALA A 138 -27.55 23.98 5.59
N TYR A 139 -28.35 23.05 6.12
CA TYR A 139 -29.45 22.43 5.40
C TYR A 139 -30.61 23.41 5.12
N GLU A 140 -30.88 24.36 6.02
CA GLU A 140 -32.02 25.28 5.87
C GLU A 140 -31.74 26.39 4.83
N LYS A 141 -30.48 26.79 4.66
CA LYS A 141 -30.10 27.89 3.75
C LYS A 141 -30.27 27.55 2.26
N TYR A 142 -30.34 26.26 1.92
CA TYR A 142 -30.53 25.79 0.55
C TYR A 142 -31.85 25.01 0.41
N GLN A 143 -32.97 25.60 0.83
CA GLN A 143 -34.25 25.18 0.26
C GLN A 143 -34.19 25.39 -1.25
N ARG A 144 -33.96 24.30 -1.99
CA ARG A 144 -34.17 24.26 -3.42
C ARG A 144 -35.64 24.59 -3.64
N GLU A 145 -35.93 25.79 -4.14
CA GLU A 145 -37.27 26.13 -4.58
C GLU A 145 -37.71 25.05 -5.59
N GLU A 146 -38.80 24.36 -5.29
CA GLU A 146 -39.46 23.50 -6.26
C GLU A 146 -40.00 24.42 -7.35
N GLU A 147 -39.31 24.45 -8.49
CA GLU A 147 -39.79 25.10 -9.70
C GLU A 147 -41.15 24.47 -10.04
N SER A 148 -42.22 25.22 -9.79
CA SER A 148 -43.58 24.77 -10.07
C SER A 148 -43.69 24.52 -11.56
N ASP A 149 -43.87 23.26 -11.93
CA ASP A 149 -44.19 22.81 -13.29
C ASP A 149 -45.56 23.43 -13.66
N ALA A 150 -45.53 24.66 -14.20
CA ALA A 150 -46.72 25.35 -14.65
C ALA A 150 -47.21 24.67 -15.93
N PRO A 151 -48.45 24.14 -15.97
CA PRO A 151 -48.96 23.56 -17.19
C PRO A 151 -49.21 24.69 -18.20
N GLU A 152 -48.38 24.75 -19.24
CA GLU A 152 -48.67 25.54 -20.45
C GLU A 152 -50.05 25.12 -20.98
N ASN A 153 -51.01 26.05 -20.90
CA ASN A 153 -52.37 25.85 -21.36
C ASN A 153 -52.65 26.83 -22.52
N LYS A 154 -52.90 26.22 -23.69
CA LYS A 154 -53.38 26.74 -24.99
C LYS A 154 -52.36 27.25 -26.00
#